data_AF-A0A1Q7VJ75-F1
#
_entry.id   AF-A0A1Q7VJ75-F1
#
_cell.length_a   1.000
_cell.length_b   1.000
_cell.length_c   1.000
_cell.angle_alpha   90.00
_cell.angle_beta   90.00
_cell.angle_gamma   90.00
#
_symmetry.space_group_name_H-M   'P 1'
#
loop_
_entity.id
_entity.type
_entity.pdbx_description
1 polymer ?
#
loop_
_entity_poly.entity_id
_entity_poly.type
_entity_poly.pdbx_seq_one_letter_code
_entity_poly.pdbx_strand_id
1 'polypeptide(L)' 'MAKPGEQAGEFHRPSSILDTLKRLGFGAAIAVPDGWLGEILMRIEQEPTIKLIRATHEEEALAIACGTRLGGCAQ' A
#
# COMPACT_ATOMS: atom_id res chain seq x y z
N MET A 1 6.95 -33.04 24.72
CA MET A 1 5.99 -31.97 25.07
C MET A 1 6.58 -30.65 24.60
N ALA A 2 6.18 -30.20 23.42
CA ALA A 2 6.64 -28.93 22.85
C ALA A 2 5.89 -27.75 23.51
N LYS A 3 6.56 -26.62 23.71
CA LYS A 3 6.02 -25.45 24.38
C LYS A 3 4.88 -24.83 23.54
N PRO A 4 3.75 -24.43 24.14
CA PRO A 4 2.72 -23.69 23.43
C PRO A 4 3.18 -22.23 23.25
N GLY A 5 3.22 -21.77 22.00
CA GLY A 5 3.40 -20.35 21.67
C GLY A 5 4.49 -20.01 20.66
N GLU A 6 5.24 -20.99 20.14
CA GLU A 6 6.24 -20.79 19.09
C GLU A 6 5.58 -20.70 17.70
N GLN A 7 4.63 -19.78 17.53
CA GLN A 7 4.15 -19.25 16.24
C GLN A 7 3.54 -17.86 16.47
N ALA A 8 4.35 -16.90 16.93
CA ALA A 8 4.08 -15.50 16.66
C ALA A 8 4.36 -15.30 15.17
N GLY A 9 3.32 -15.50 14.34
CA GLY A 9 3.39 -15.37 12.89
C GLY A 9 4.11 -14.11 12.49
N GLU A 10 4.94 -14.21 11.45
CA GLU A 10 5.61 -13.09 10.80
C GLU A 10 4.69 -11.87 10.75
N PHE A 11 4.93 -10.89 11.62
CA PHE A 11 4.32 -9.58 11.48
C PHE A 11 4.72 -9.10 10.08
N HIS A 12 3.74 -8.98 9.17
CA HIS A 12 3.90 -8.35 7.86
C HIS A 12 4.62 -7.03 8.03
N ARG A 13 5.94 -6.99 7.82
CA ARG A 13 6.70 -5.76 7.99
C ARG A 13 6.25 -4.80 6.89
N PRO A 14 5.73 -3.60 7.20
CA PRO A 14 5.32 -2.63 6.18
C PRO A 14 6.41 -2.34 5.14
N SER A 15 7.69 -2.50 5.52
CA SER A 15 8.83 -2.43 4.62
C SER A 15 8.78 -3.44 3.46
N SER A 16 8.39 -4.70 3.70
CA SER A 16 8.40 -5.72 2.65
C SER A 16 7.31 -5.49 1.60
N ILE A 17 6.23 -4.82 1.98
CA ILE A 17 5.13 -4.46 1.06
C ILE A 17 5.60 -3.36 0.11
N LEU A 18 6.17 -2.26 0.63
CA LEU A 18 6.65 -1.16 -0.22
C LEU A 18 7.74 -1.64 -1.19
N ASP A 19 8.71 -2.42 -0.72
CA ASP A 19 9.75 -2.99 -1.58
C ASP A 19 9.17 -3.87 -2.68
N THR A 20 8.10 -4.60 -2.38
CA THR A 20 7.39 -5.43 -3.36
C THR A 20 6.63 -4.58 -4.38
N LEU A 21 5.94 -3.53 -3.94
CA LEU A 21 5.24 -2.59 -4.84
C LEU A 21 6.23 -1.92 -5.81
N LYS A 22 7.39 -1.49 -5.31
CA LYS A 22 8.47 -0.94 -6.13
C LYS A 22 9.00 -1.94 -7.15
N ARG A 23 9.33 -3.16 -6.70
CA ARG A 23 9.84 -4.24 -7.57
C ARG A 23 8.86 -4.60 -8.68
N LEU A 24 7.55 -4.50 -8.42
CA LEU A 24 6.49 -4.79 -9.38
C LEU A 24 6.12 -3.59 -10.28
N GLY A 25 6.77 -2.42 -10.11
CA GLY A 25 6.54 -1.25 -10.96
C GLY A 25 5.22 -0.52 -10.68
N PHE A 26 4.68 -0.58 -9.46
CA PHE A 26 3.49 0.20 -9.14
C PHE A 26 3.81 1.70 -9.12
N GLY A 27 3.18 2.47 -10.00
CA GLY A 27 3.38 3.93 -10.10
C GLY A 27 2.43 4.78 -9.25
N ALA A 28 1.37 4.20 -8.67
CA ALA A 28 0.40 4.94 -7.87
C ALA A 28 -0.19 4.09 -6.74
N ALA A 29 -0.49 4.73 -5.62
CA ALA A 29 -1.24 4.19 -4.50
C ALA A 29 -2.39 5.14 -4.16
N ILE A 30 -3.61 4.61 -4.04
CA ILE A 30 -4.79 5.39 -3.68
C ILE A 30 -5.23 4.91 -2.29
N ALA A 31 -5.40 5.85 -1.36
CA ALA A 31 -5.75 5.53 0.01
C ALA A 31 -6.83 6.46 0.56
N VAL A 32 -7.69 5.89 1.40
CA VAL A 32 -8.61 6.63 2.28
C VAL A 32 -7.95 6.83 3.65
N PRO A 33 -8.45 7.76 4.50
CA PRO A 33 -7.96 7.90 5.86
C PRO A 33 -8.19 6.61 6.64
N ASP A 34 -7.10 5.98 7.06
CA ASP A 34 -7.12 4.75 7.86
C ASP A 34 -6.07 4.84 8.97
N GLY A 35 -6.40 4.31 10.15
CA GLY A 35 -5.53 4.37 11.33
C GLY A 35 -4.39 3.33 11.33
N TRP A 36 -4.53 2.26 10.56
CA TRP A 36 -3.59 1.14 10.54
C TRP A 36 -2.53 1.27 9.44
N LEU A 37 -2.89 1.84 8.30
CA LEU A 37 -1.99 2.04 7.16
C LEU A 37 -1.05 3.25 7.29
N GLY A 38 -1.12 4.02 8.38
CA GLY A 38 -0.37 5.28 8.53
C GLY A 38 1.11 5.17 8.21
N GLU A 39 1.81 4.16 8.74
CA GLU A 39 3.26 4.00 8.53
C GLU A 39 3.62 3.73 7.05
N ILE A 40 2.88 2.85 6.36
CA ILE A 40 3.16 2.57 4.95
C ILE A 40 2.81 3.76 4.05
N LEU A 41 1.75 4.50 4.37
CA LEU A 41 1.38 5.69 3.61
C LEU A 41 2.42 6.81 3.74
N MET A 42 2.96 7.02 4.94
CA MET A 42 4.08 7.96 5.14
C MET A 42 5.32 7.57 4.34
N ARG A 43 5.63 6.27 4.25
CA ARG A 43 6.76 5.77 3.46
C ARG A 43 6.53 5.92 1.96
N ILE A 44 5.31 5.64 1.47
CA ILE A 44 4.93 5.86 0.07
C ILE A 44 5.00 7.36 -0.28
N GLU A 45 4.59 8.24 0.62
CA GLU A 45 4.68 9.70 0.43
C GLU A 45 6.12 10.19 0.24
N GLN A 46 7.10 9.44 0.75
CA GLN A 46 8.53 9.71 0.56
C GLN A 46 9.14 8.98 -0.66
N GLU A 47 8.38 8.12 -1.35
CA GLU A 47 8.88 7.33 -2.48
C GLU A 47 8.57 8.03 -3.81
N PRO A 48 9.58 8.61 -4.50
CA PRO A 48 9.35 9.38 -5.73
C PRO A 48 8.80 8.55 -6.89
N THR A 49 8.96 7.22 -6.87
CA THR A 49 8.45 6.36 -7.95
C THR A 49 6.97 6.01 -7.80
N ILE A 50 6.35 6.25 -6.64
CA ILE A 50 4.94 5.91 -6.38
C ILE A 50 4.17 7.16 -5.99
N LYS A 51 3.18 7.55 -6.81
CA LYS A 51 2.30 8.67 -6.50
C LYS A 51 1.24 8.27 -5.47
N LEU A 52 1.28 8.86 -4.29
CA LEU A 52 0.21 8.73 -3.31
C LEU A 52 -0.95 9.69 -3.63
N ILE A 53 -2.16 9.15 -3.76
CA ILE A 53 -3.41 9.91 -3.92
C ILE A 53 -4.29 9.64 -2.70
N ARG A 54 -4.68 10.70 -2.01
CA ARG A 54 -5.58 10.62 -0.85
C ARG A 54 -7.02 10.91 -1.31
N ALA A 55 -7.90 9.94 -1.14
CA ALA A 55 -9.33 10.08 -1.35
C ALA A 55 -10.05 10.19 0.00
N THR A 56 -11.25 10.75 0.04
CA THR A 56 -12.03 10.87 1.29
C THR A 56 -12.95 9.68 1.51
N HIS A 57 -13.45 9.08 0.42
CA HIS A 57 -14.36 7.94 0.47
C HIS A 57 -13.80 6.76 -0.33
N GLU A 58 -14.23 5.55 0.03
CA GLU A 58 -13.74 4.31 -0.59
C GLU A 58 -14.15 4.21 -2.06
N GLU A 59 -15.34 4.71 -2.40
CA GLU A 59 -15.87 4.71 -3.76
C GLU A 59 -15.06 5.63 -4.68
N GLU A 60 -14.62 6.78 -4.15
CA GLU A 60 -13.71 7.70 -4.84
C GLU A 60 -12.35 7.03 -5.04
N ALA A 61 -11.81 6.41 -3.99
CA ALA A 61 -10.54 5.71 -4.06
C ALA A 61 -10.54 4.62 -5.14
N LEU A 62 -11.63 3.83 -5.17
CA LEU A 62 -11.84 2.79 -6.16
C LEU A 62 -11.96 3.36 -7.57
N ALA A 63 -12.78 4.40 -7.78
CA ALA A 63 -12.95 5.03 -9.08
C ALA A 63 -11.63 5.59 -9.63
N ILE A 64 -10.82 6.24 -8.77
CA ILE A 64 -9.50 6.75 -9.14
C ILE A 64 -8.55 5.61 -9.47
N ALA A 65 -8.52 4.53 -8.68
CA ALA A 65 -7.66 3.38 -8.96
C ALA A 65 -8.01 2.71 -10.30
N CYS A 66 -9.30 2.51 -10.57
CA CYS A 66 -9.80 2.01 -11.85
C CYS A 66 -9.40 2.92 -13.01
N GLY A 67 -9.63 4.24 -12.88
CA GLY A 67 -9.25 5.22 -13.90
C GLY A 67 -7.74 5.25 -14.15
N THR A 68 -6.93 5.16 -13.08
CA THR A 68 -5.46 5.13 -13.16
C THR A 68 -4.98 3.93 -13.96
N ARG A 69 -5.58 2.75 -13.73
CA ARG A 69 -5.25 1.53 -14.47
C ARG A 69 -5.67 1.62 -15.94
N LEU A 70 -6.89 2.08 -16.21
CA LEU A 70 -7.43 2.21 -17.57
C LEU A 70 -6.68 3.28 -18.38
N GLY A 71 -6.27 4.37 -17.74
CA GLY A 71 -5.52 5.46 -18.35
C GLY A 71 -4.03 5.17 -18.61
N GLY A 72 -3.54 3.98 -18.23
CA GLY A 72 -2.16 3.56 -18.47
C GLY A 72 -1.12 4.13 -17.49
N CYS A 73 -1.53 4.78 -16.40
CA CYS A 73 -0.64 5.30 -15.36
C CYS A 73 -0.08 4.23 -14.41
N ALA A 74 -0.40 2.95 -14.62
CA ALA A 74 0.15 1.82 -13.88
C ALA A 74 1.05 0.99 -14.81
N GLN A 75 2.30 1.45 -14.98
CA GLN A 75 3.42 0.72 -15.59
C GLN A 75 4.73 1.31 -15.07
#